data_AF-A0A7W0PG53-F1
#
_entry.id   AF-A0A7W0PG53-F1
#
_cell.length_a   1.000
_cell.length_b   1.000
_cell.length_c   1.000
_cell.angle_alpha   90.00
_cell.angle_beta   90.00
_cell.angle_gamma   90.00
#
_symmetry.space_group_name_H-M   'P 1'
#
loop_
_entity.id
_entity.type
_entity.pdbx_description
1 polymer ?
#
loop_
_entity_poly.entity_id
_entity_poly.type
_entity_poly.pdbx_seq_one_letter_code
_entity_poly.pdbx_strand_id
1 'polypeptide(L)'
;MAEGETPTEDELLGALDRIGVVDVLVQALVTTASIGFRRVSPEARDLPQARLAIEALRALDPVLREGGADEALVRDLEQARANLQLAYAKAAEE
;
A
#
# COMPACT_ATOMS: atom_id res chain seq x y z
N MET A 1 27.74 8.22 21.83
CA MET A 1 26.88 8.17 20.64
C MET A 1 27.71 7.48 19.58
N ALA A 2 27.39 6.24 19.22
CA ALA A 2 28.12 5.57 18.14
C ALA A 2 27.73 6.27 16.83
N GLU A 3 28.68 6.98 16.22
CA GLU A 3 28.57 7.37 14.81
C GLU A 3 28.51 6.07 14.01
N GLY A 4 27.34 5.80 13.41
CA GLY A 4 27.14 4.59 12.63
C GLY A 4 28.05 4.61 11.41
N GLU A 5 28.91 3.61 11.30
CA GLU A 5 29.75 3.38 10.12
C GLU A 5 28.86 3.25 8.88
N THR A 6 29.25 3.91 7.78
CA THR A 6 28.48 3.85 6.54
C THR A 6 28.62 2.43 5.97
N PRO A 7 27.52 1.72 5.69
CA PRO A 7 27.59 0.35 5.20
C PRO A 7 28.36 0.27 3.89
N THR A 8 29.13 -0.81 3.73
CA THR A 8 29.84 -1.14 2.50
C THR A 8 28.88 -1.53 1.37
N GLU A 9 29.36 -1.51 0.12
CA GLU A 9 28.55 -1.88 -1.05
C GLU A 9 28.03 -3.32 -0.95
N ASP A 10 28.88 -4.27 -0.51
CA ASP A 10 28.50 -5.67 -0.33
C ASP A 10 27.43 -5.84 0.77
N GLU A 11 27.50 -5.06 1.85
CA GLU A 11 26.47 -5.07 2.92
C GLU A 11 25.14 -4.51 2.43
N LEU A 12 25.17 -3.47 1.59
CA LEU A 12 23.99 -2.90 0.93
C LEU A 12 23.33 -3.91 -0.01
N LEU A 13 24.11 -4.56 -0.88
CA LEU A 13 23.61 -5.59 -1.80
C LEU A 13 23.04 -6.80 -1.02
N GLY A 14 23.75 -7.28 -0.01
CA GLY A 14 23.26 -8.35 0.85
C GLY A 14 22.02 -7.99 1.68
N ALA A 15 21.76 -6.70 1.91
CA ALA A 15 20.49 -6.26 2.49
C ALA A 15 19.33 -6.36 1.48
N LEU A 16 19.55 -5.99 0.22
CA LEU A 16 18.52 -6.09 -0.83
C LEU A 16 18.11 -7.53 -1.10
N ASP A 17 19.05 -8.48 -1.08
CA ASP A 17 18.77 -9.90 -1.28
C ASP A 17 17.84 -10.50 -0.21
N ARG A 18 17.71 -9.85 0.94
CA ARG A 18 16.84 -10.28 2.06
C ARG A 18 15.44 -9.70 1.98
N ILE A 19 15.16 -8.79 1.06
CA ILE A 19 13.87 -8.11 0.96
C ILE A 19 13.01 -8.78 -0.11
N GLY A 20 11.87 -9.33 0.31
CA GLY A 20 10.88 -9.86 -0.61
C GLY A 20 10.18 -8.73 -1.38
N VAL A 21 10.07 -8.86 -2.70
CA VAL A 21 9.29 -7.93 -3.53
C VAL A 21 7.84 -7.85 -3.05
N VAL A 22 7.26 -8.99 -2.63
CA VAL A 22 5.91 -9.06 -2.06
C VAL A 22 5.77 -8.20 -0.82
N ASP A 23 6.74 -8.22 0.09
CA ASP A 23 6.69 -7.43 1.32
C ASP A 23 6.68 -5.93 1.01
N VAL A 24 7.49 -5.52 0.03
CA VAL A 24 7.52 -4.14 -0.46
C VAL A 24 6.18 -3.73 -1.06
N LEU A 25 5.58 -4.59 -1.90
CA LEU A 25 4.28 -4.32 -2.51
C LEU A 25 3.17 -4.20 -1.45
N VAL A 26 3.16 -5.09 -0.45
CA VAL A 26 2.19 -5.02 0.66
C VAL A 26 2.33 -3.70 1.42
N GLN A 27 3.55 -3.33 1.81
CA GLN A 27 3.83 -2.05 2.49
C GLN A 27 3.39 -0.83 1.67
N ALA A 28 3.69 -0.83 0.36
CA ALA A 28 3.28 0.23 -0.55
C ALA A 28 1.75 0.34 -0.66
N LEU A 29 1.04 -0.80 -0.70
CA LEU A 29 -0.42 -0.83 -0.79
C LEU A 29 -1.11 -0.42 0.51
N VAL A 30 -0.56 -0.78 1.68
CA VAL A 30 -1.04 -0.27 2.98
C VAL A 30 -0.93 1.26 3.03
N THR A 31 0.20 1.79 2.58
CA THR A 31 0.41 3.25 2.51
C THR A 31 -0.56 3.89 1.51
N THR A 32 -0.75 3.26 0.36
CA THR A 32 -1.69 3.70 -0.69
C THR A 32 -3.12 3.76 -0.18
N ALA A 33 -3.58 2.73 0.57
CA ALA A 33 -4.90 2.72 1.20
C ALA A 33 -5.06 3.87 2.20
N SER A 34 -4.05 4.10 3.06
CA SER A 34 -4.04 5.18 4.04
C SER A 34 -4.16 6.56 3.39
N ILE A 35 -3.40 6.79 2.31
CA ILE A 35 -3.49 8.01 1.50
C ILE A 35 -4.88 8.11 0.88
N GLY A 36 -5.41 7.03 0.30
CA GLY A 36 -6.76 6.98 -0.26
C GLY A 36 -7.83 7.44 0.74
N PHE A 37 -7.79 6.93 1.98
CA PHE A 37 -8.71 7.37 3.04
C PHE A 37 -8.55 8.86 3.38
N ARG A 38 -7.33 9.39 3.39
CA ARG A 38 -7.12 10.84 3.53
C ARG A 38 -7.73 11.62 2.36
N ARG A 39 -7.68 11.11 1.14
CA ARG A 39 -8.20 11.79 -0.06
C ARG A 39 -9.72 11.74 -0.23
N VAL A 40 -10.43 10.92 0.54
CA VAL A 40 -11.90 10.97 0.62
C VAL A 40 -12.41 11.82 1.78
N SER A 41 -11.53 12.21 2.72
CA SER A 41 -11.92 13.07 3.86
C SER A 41 -12.25 14.50 3.42
N PRO A 42 -13.17 15.21 4.11
CA PRO A 42 -13.56 16.57 3.77
C PRO A 42 -12.39 17.57 3.70
N GLU A 43 -11.38 17.43 4.56
CA GLU A 43 -10.31 18.44 4.70
C GLU A 43 -9.19 18.29 3.66
N ALA A 44 -9.11 17.18 2.94
CA ALA A 44 -8.07 16.93 1.93
C ALA A 44 -8.59 16.20 0.68
N ARG A 45 -9.87 16.44 0.36
CA ARG A 45 -10.59 15.75 -0.72
C ARG A 45 -9.86 15.87 -2.05
N ASP A 46 -9.60 14.71 -2.66
CA ASP A 46 -9.05 14.55 -4.00
C ASP A 46 -9.56 13.20 -4.56
N LEU A 47 -10.74 13.24 -5.18
CA LEU A 47 -11.41 12.04 -5.70
C LEU A 47 -10.58 11.33 -6.78
N PRO A 48 -9.93 12.01 -7.75
CA PRO A 48 -9.02 11.35 -8.67
C PRO A 48 -7.92 10.53 -7.98
N GLN A 49 -7.27 11.07 -6.93
CA GLN A 49 -6.27 10.33 -6.16
C GLN A 49 -6.86 9.17 -5.35
N ALA A 50 -8.02 9.35 -4.74
CA ALA A 50 -8.71 8.26 -4.04
C ALA A 50 -9.10 7.11 -4.98
N ARG A 51 -9.57 7.44 -6.19
CA ARG A 51 -9.86 6.46 -7.24
C ARG A 51 -8.60 5.72 -7.66
N LEU A 52 -7.48 6.42 -7.86
CA LEU A 52 -6.21 5.77 -8.19
C LEU A 52 -5.80 4.76 -7.11
N ALA A 53 -5.97 5.09 -5.83
CA ALA A 53 -5.68 4.16 -4.73
C ALA A 53 -6.56 2.90 -4.77
N ILE A 54 -7.87 3.06 -5.01
CA ILE A 54 -8.81 1.93 -5.16
C ILE A 54 -8.41 1.03 -6.33
N GLU A 55 -8.10 1.62 -7.48
CA GLU A 55 -7.74 0.86 -8.69
C GLU A 55 -6.40 0.15 -8.53
N ALA A 56 -5.42 0.76 -7.86
CA ALA A 56 -4.14 0.14 -7.54
C ALA A 56 -4.32 -1.08 -6.62
N LEU A 57 -5.11 -0.95 -5.55
CA LEU A 57 -5.45 -2.06 -4.64
C LEU A 57 -6.16 -3.20 -5.40
N ARG A 58 -7.07 -2.87 -6.31
CA ARG A 58 -7.75 -3.89 -7.14
C ARG A 58 -6.79 -4.59 -8.10
N ALA A 59 -5.93 -3.84 -8.77
CA ALA A 59 -5.03 -4.36 -9.79
C ALA A 59 -3.94 -5.28 -9.22
N LEU A 60 -3.45 -4.97 -8.02
CA LEU A 60 -2.38 -5.75 -7.38
C LEU A 60 -2.88 -6.90 -6.49
N ASP A 61 -4.17 -6.98 -6.17
CA ASP A 61 -4.77 -8.11 -5.44
C ASP A 61 -4.39 -9.50 -6.01
N PRO A 62 -4.58 -9.79 -7.32
CA PRO A 62 -4.16 -11.08 -7.89
C PRO A 62 -2.64 -11.29 -7.84
N VAL A 63 -1.86 -10.22 -8.04
CA VAL A 63 -0.39 -10.27 -8.01
C VAL A 63 0.12 -10.68 -6.63
N LEU A 64 -0.48 -10.17 -5.55
CA LEU A 64 -0.11 -10.55 -4.19
C LEU A 64 -0.47 -12.01 -3.89
N ARG A 65 -1.64 -12.47 -4.34
CA ARG A 65 -2.07 -13.87 -4.15
C ARG A 65 -1.14 -14.85 -4.87
N GLU A 66 -0.82 -14.57 -6.13
CA GLU A 66 0.08 -15.41 -6.93
C GLU A 66 1.54 -15.31 -6.44
N GLY A 67 1.94 -14.16 -5.90
CA GLY A 67 3.28 -13.92 -5.36
C GLY A 67 3.55 -14.60 -4.01
N GLY A 68 2.55 -15.22 -3.38
CA GLY A 68 2.71 -15.90 -2.09
C GLY A 68 2.68 -14.94 -0.89
N ALA A 69 2.00 -13.80 -1.00
CA ALA A 69 1.72 -12.95 0.16
C ALA A 69 0.88 -13.71 1.20
N ASP A 70 1.04 -13.37 2.47
CA ASP A 70 0.21 -13.91 3.55
C ASP A 70 -1.28 -13.63 3.25
N GLU A 71 -2.10 -14.69 3.23
CA GLU A 71 -3.51 -14.57 2.89
C GLU A 71 -4.29 -13.63 3.82
N ALA A 72 -3.91 -13.53 5.10
CA ALA A 72 -4.54 -12.61 6.03
C ALA A 72 -4.26 -11.16 5.62
N LEU A 73 -3.03 -10.83 5.24
CA LEU A 73 -2.68 -9.50 4.75
C LEU A 73 -3.40 -9.14 3.46
N VAL A 74 -3.54 -10.11 2.54
CA VAL A 74 -4.32 -9.90 1.31
C VAL A 74 -5.79 -9.64 1.63
N ARG A 75 -6.40 -10.40 2.55
CA ARG A 75 -7.78 -10.18 2.99
C ARG A 75 -7.96 -8.81 3.65
N ASP A 76 -6.99 -8.35 4.44
CA ASP A 76 -7.04 -7.04 5.08
C ASP A 76 -6.98 -5.90 4.04
N LEU A 77 -6.13 -6.02 3.02
CA LEU A 77 -6.07 -5.07 1.90
C LEU A 77 -7.35 -5.07 1.06
N GLU A 78 -7.95 -6.24 0.83
CA GLU A 78 -9.23 -6.38 0.16
C GLU A 78 -10.35 -5.66 0.93
N GLN A 79 -10.39 -5.86 2.25
CA GLN A 79 -11.34 -5.18 3.13
C GLN A 79 -11.11 -3.66 3.16
N ALA A 80 -9.85 -3.22 3.20
CA ALA A 80 -9.50 -1.81 3.12
C ALA A 80 -9.97 -1.17 1.80
N ARG A 81 -9.78 -1.86 0.67
CA ARG A 81 -10.29 -1.45 -0.64
C ARG A 81 -11.80 -1.28 -0.64
N ALA A 82 -12.54 -2.26 -0.13
CA ALA A 82 -14.00 -2.21 -0.06
C ALA A 82 -14.49 -1.03 0.80
N ASN A 83 -13.88 -0.81 1.96
CA ASN A 83 -14.19 0.32 2.83
C ASN A 83 -13.88 1.67 2.17
N LEU A 84 -12.76 1.75 1.46
CA LEU A 84 -12.38 2.96 0.73
C LEU A 84 -13.35 3.24 -0.43
N GLN A 85 -13.83 2.22 -1.14
CA GLN A 85 -14.86 2.36 -2.17
C GLN A 85 -16.16 2.93 -1.62
N LEU A 86 -16.60 2.46 -0.44
CA LEU A 86 -17.79 3.01 0.24
C LEU A 86 -17.59 4.47 0.64
N ALA A 87 -16.43 4.81 1.20
CA ALA A 87 -16.11 6.19 1.57
C ALA A 87 -16.00 7.11 0.35
N TYR A 88 -15.42 6.62 -0.74
CA TYR A 88 -15.33 7.33 -2.01
C TYR A 88 -16.71 7.61 -2.60
N ALA A 89 -17.61 6.62 -2.62
CA ALA A 89 -18.98 6.80 -3.12
C ALA A 89 -19.72 7.90 -2.36
N LYS A 90 -19.65 7.87 -1.02
CA LYS A 90 -20.22 8.92 -0.17
C LYS A 90 -19.61 10.29 -0.48
N ALA A 91 -18.28 10.39 -0.56
CA ALA A 91 -17.59 11.64 -0.83
C ALA A 91 -17.82 12.18 -2.26
N ALA A 92 -18.24 11.33 -3.20
CA ALA A 92 -18.59 11.73 -4.56
C ALA A 92 -20.04 12.22 -4.70
N GLU A 93 -20.90 11.91 -3.73
CA GLU A 93 -22.28 12.40 -3.64
C GLU A 93 -22.40 13.74 -2.90
N GLU A 94 -21.33 14.16 -2.19
CA GLU A 94 -21.20 15.45 -1.48
C GLU A 94 -20.63 16.57 -2.37
#